data_AF-A0A7Y9BMC4-F1
#
_entry.id   AF-A0A7Y9BMC4-F1
#
_cell.length_a   1.000
_cell.length_b   1.000
_cell.length_c   1.000
_cell.angle_alpha   90.00
_cell.angle_beta   90.00
_cell.angle_gamma   90.00
#
_symmetry.space_group_name_H-M   'P 1'
#
loop_
_entity.id
_entity.type
_entity.pdbx_description
1 polymer ?
#
loop_
_entity_poly.entity_id
_entity_poly.type
_entity_poly.pdbx_seq_one_letter_code
_entity_poly.pdbx_strand_id
1 'polypeptide(L)'
;MATQERRCVECSSPDFYARDRCQTCYGRLRRRQRREGSFELLLTHGAPLERLRSRTEVSPNGCLLYAGTLTRMGYGLISVDGTQKLAHRAIYELVIGPIPEGLFIDHTCHNRDQSCMGGPTCLHRRCVNVDHLEPVSGAENTRRGKSWAINGAKTHCPAGHPYDEHNTHVYDGRRYCRACNRQTLRRRRAAS
;
A
#
# COMPACT_ATOMS: atom_id res chain seq x y z
N MET A 1 19.12 34.28 -4.43
CA MET A 1 17.67 34.48 -4.57
C MET A 1 17.01 33.82 -3.37
N ALA A 2 16.31 34.58 -2.53
CA ALA A 2 15.70 34.05 -1.30
C ALA A 2 14.63 33.01 -1.68
N THR A 3 14.78 31.78 -1.20
CA THR A 3 13.73 30.77 -1.25
C THR A 3 12.54 31.28 -0.46
N GLN A 4 11.48 31.69 -1.15
CA GLN A 4 10.25 32.11 -0.51
C GLN A 4 9.70 30.92 0.29
N GLU A 5 9.68 31.05 1.62
CA GLU A 5 9.17 30.01 2.51
C GLU A 5 7.73 29.67 2.11
N ARG A 6 7.53 28.45 1.61
CA ARG A 6 6.20 27.92 1.30
C ARG A 6 5.38 27.89 2.59
N ARG A 7 4.27 28.62 2.62
CA ARG A 7 3.36 28.70 3.77
C ARG A 7 2.00 28.12 3.43
N CYS A 8 1.30 27.63 4.45
CA CYS A 8 -0.08 27.18 4.32
C CYS A 8 -0.99 28.31 3.80
N VAL A 9 -1.72 28.09 2.70
CA VAL A 9 -2.62 29.09 2.09
C VAL A 9 -3.85 29.41 2.94
N GLU A 10 -4.16 28.58 3.94
CA GLU A 10 -5.32 28.78 4.81
C GLU A 10 -4.99 29.41 6.16
N CYS A 11 -3.82 29.12 6.73
CA CYS A 11 -3.46 29.61 8.07
C CYS A 11 -2.08 30.24 8.15
N SER A 12 -1.38 30.39 7.02
CA SER A 12 -0.03 30.98 6.92
C SER A 12 1.05 30.29 7.75
N SER A 13 0.74 29.10 8.30
CA SER A 13 1.66 28.22 9.00
C SER A 13 2.90 27.96 8.15
N PRO A 14 4.11 28.01 8.74
CA PRO A 14 5.33 27.58 8.05
C PRO A 14 5.32 26.07 7.80
N ASP A 15 4.56 25.30 8.59
CA ASP A 15 4.38 23.88 8.36
C ASP A 15 3.60 23.60 7.09
N PHE A 16 4.18 22.75 6.24
CA PHE A 16 3.66 22.40 4.92
C PHE A 16 3.41 20.89 4.84
N TYR A 17 2.22 20.50 4.36
CA TYR A 17 1.86 19.09 4.19
C TYR A 17 1.42 18.76 2.76
N ALA A 18 0.31 19.33 2.29
CA ALA A 18 -0.28 18.95 0.99
C ALA A 18 -1.19 20.05 0.43
N ARG A 19 -1.29 20.17 -0.90
CA ARG A 19 -2.12 21.17 -1.60
C ARG A 19 -1.97 22.57 -1.01
N ASP A 20 -0.72 22.99 -0.85
CA ASP A 20 -0.34 24.29 -0.26
C ASP A 20 -0.87 24.53 1.15
N ARG A 21 -1.15 23.48 1.93
CA ARG A 21 -1.72 23.57 3.28
C ARG A 21 -0.91 22.79 4.29
N CYS A 22 -0.97 23.22 5.55
CA CYS A 22 -0.53 22.42 6.70
C CYS A 22 -1.44 21.19 6.89
N GLN A 23 -0.99 20.22 7.68
CA GLN A 23 -1.71 18.96 7.91
C GLN A 23 -3.14 19.19 8.44
N THR A 24 -3.33 20.14 9.35
CA THR A 24 -4.63 20.49 9.93
C THR A 24 -5.59 21.07 8.88
N CYS A 25 -5.14 22.06 8.12
CA CYS A 25 -5.93 22.70 7.06
C CYS A 25 -6.27 21.71 5.93
N TYR A 26 -5.31 20.88 5.53
CA TYR A 26 -5.56 19.81 4.57
C TYR A 26 -6.57 18.78 5.08
N GLY A 27 -6.50 18.40 6.37
CA GLY A 27 -7.48 17.52 7.00
C GLY A 27 -8.91 18.10 7.02
N ARG A 28 -9.06 19.41 7.24
CA ARG A 28 -10.35 20.11 7.17
C ARG A 28 -10.91 20.12 5.76
N LEU A 29 -10.07 20.46 4.77
CA LEU A 29 -10.43 20.43 3.35
C LEU A 29 -10.98 19.05 2.96
N ARG A 30 -10.30 17.97 3.32
CA ARG A 30 -10.73 16.59 3.02
C ARG A 30 -12.09 16.25 3.62
N ARG A 31 -12.31 16.57 4.90
CA ARG A 31 -13.60 16.33 5.56
C ARG A 31 -14.74 17.07 4.86
N ARG A 32 -14.48 18.31 4.43
CA ARG A 32 -15.44 19.12 3.67
C ARG A 32 -15.76 18.51 2.31
N GLN A 33 -14.73 18.18 1.51
CA GLN A 33 -14.88 17.55 0.20
C GLN A 33 -15.62 16.21 0.28
N ARG A 34 -15.35 15.40 1.30
CA ARG A 34 -16.05 14.14 1.55
C ARG A 34 -17.53 14.35 1.86
N ARG A 35 -17.87 15.38 2.64
CA ARG A 35 -19.26 15.72 2.98
C ARG A 35 -20.04 16.22 1.77
N GLU A 36 -19.40 17.02 0.93
CA GLU A 36 -20.04 17.70 -0.20
C GLU A 36 -20.10 16.86 -1.48
N GLY A 37 -19.50 15.67 -1.49
CA GLY A 37 -19.39 14.84 -2.70
C GLY A 37 -18.54 15.48 -3.81
N SER A 38 -17.94 16.64 -3.54
CA SER A 38 -17.13 17.46 -4.45
C SER A 38 -15.66 17.01 -4.48
N PHE A 39 -15.42 15.69 -4.40
CA PHE A 39 -14.07 15.15 -4.47
C PHE A 39 -13.57 15.23 -5.92
N GLU A 40 -13.23 16.43 -6.37
CA GLU A 40 -12.39 16.60 -7.53
C GLU A 40 -11.01 16.02 -7.17
N LEU A 41 -10.72 14.89 -7.82
CA LEU A 41 -9.36 14.52 -8.17
C LEU A 41 -8.69 15.79 -8.72
N LEU A 42 -7.98 16.56 -7.89
CA LEU A 42 -7.05 17.58 -8.37
C LEU A 42 -5.73 16.85 -8.59
N LEU A 43 -5.64 16.24 -9.76
CA LEU A 43 -4.38 15.94 -10.39
C LEU A 43 -3.85 17.25 -10.96
N THR A 44 -2.78 17.80 -10.37
CA THR A 44 -1.99 18.88 -10.96
C THR A 44 -1.50 18.47 -12.35
N HIS A 45 -1.54 19.38 -13.32
CA HIS A 45 -1.25 19.08 -14.73
C HIS A 45 0.14 18.46 -14.92
N GLY A 46 0.21 17.40 -15.74
CA GLY A 46 1.43 16.67 -16.11
C GLY A 46 1.12 15.29 -16.71
N ALA A 47 1.87 14.89 -17.76
CA ALA A 47 1.64 13.64 -18.51
C ALA A 47 1.56 12.33 -17.67
N PRO A 48 2.25 12.19 -16.52
CA PRO A 48 2.06 11.03 -15.65
C PRO A 48 0.68 10.99 -14.98
N LEU A 49 0.14 12.16 -14.58
CA LEU A 49 -1.16 12.24 -13.93
C LEU A 49 -2.31 11.98 -14.90
N GLU A 50 -2.24 12.49 -16.14
CA GLU A 50 -3.23 12.18 -17.18
C GLU A 50 -3.28 10.69 -17.50
N ARG A 51 -2.12 10.02 -17.57
CA ARG A 51 -2.03 8.56 -17.74
C ARG A 51 -2.58 7.77 -16.57
N LEU A 52 -2.48 8.31 -15.35
CA LEU A 52 -3.08 7.73 -14.16
C LEU A 52 -4.60 7.87 -14.21
N ARG A 53 -5.10 9.08 -14.51
CA ARG A 53 -6.53 9.41 -14.63
C ARG A 53 -7.23 8.57 -15.68
N SER A 54 -6.66 8.45 -16.89
CA SER A 54 -7.26 7.72 -18.00
C SER A 54 -7.34 6.20 -17.79
N ARG A 55 -6.63 5.69 -16.78
CA ARG A 55 -6.59 4.26 -16.42
C ARG A 55 -7.13 4.03 -15.02
N THR A 56 -8.06 4.86 -14.57
CA THR A 56 -8.63 4.75 -13.22
C THR A 56 -10.14 4.68 -13.29
N GLU A 57 -10.69 3.68 -12.62
CA GLU A 57 -12.13 3.47 -12.47
C GLU A 57 -12.55 3.74 -11.03
N VAL A 58 -13.71 4.40 -10.84
CA VAL A 58 -14.26 4.65 -9.51
C VAL A 58 -15.04 3.41 -9.06
N SER A 59 -14.66 2.85 -7.92
CA SER A 59 -15.37 1.74 -7.29
C SER A 59 -16.45 2.26 -6.31
N PRO A 60 -17.57 1.54 -6.11
CA PRO A 60 -18.62 1.95 -5.17
C PRO A 60 -18.15 2.19 -3.72
N ASN A 61 -17.03 1.59 -3.32
CA ASN A 61 -16.43 1.79 -2.00
C ASN A 61 -15.52 3.04 -1.89
N GLY A 62 -15.49 3.88 -2.93
CA GLY A 62 -14.65 5.10 -2.99
C GLY A 62 -13.18 4.83 -3.34
N CYS A 63 -12.80 3.60 -3.66
CA CYS A 63 -11.49 3.32 -4.27
C CYS A 63 -11.42 3.85 -5.70
N LEU A 64 -10.23 4.30 -6.07
CA LEU A 64 -9.88 4.67 -7.43
C LEU A 64 -8.99 3.56 -7.98
N LEU A 65 -9.58 2.61 -8.69
CA LEU A 65 -8.93 1.38 -9.13
C LEU A 65 -8.13 1.63 -10.40
N TYR A 66 -6.81 1.43 -10.32
CA TYR A 66 -5.94 1.48 -11.49
C TYR A 66 -6.15 0.23 -12.37
N ALA A 67 -6.54 0.46 -13.61
CA ALA A 67 -6.82 -0.55 -14.64
C ALA A 67 -5.65 -0.78 -15.62
N GLY A 68 -4.50 -0.12 -15.40
CA GLY A 68 -3.29 -0.32 -16.22
C GLY A 68 -2.45 -1.53 -15.81
N THR A 69 -1.16 -1.50 -16.17
CA THR A 69 -0.21 -2.58 -15.88
C THR A 69 -0.10 -2.84 -14.38
N LEU A 70 -0.10 -4.12 -14.00
CA LEU A 70 0.02 -4.57 -12.61
C LEU A 70 1.28 -5.41 -12.40
N THR A 71 1.86 -5.32 -11.21
CA THR A 71 2.87 -6.28 -10.73
C THR A 71 2.24 -7.65 -10.48
N ARG A 72 3.07 -8.70 -10.39
CA ARG A 72 2.62 -10.03 -9.91
C ARG A 72 1.94 -10.00 -8.54
N MET A 73 2.21 -8.97 -7.74
CA MET A 73 1.62 -8.77 -6.41
C MET A 73 0.35 -7.90 -6.42
N GLY A 74 -0.17 -7.52 -7.59
CA GLY A 74 -1.44 -6.81 -7.75
C GLY A 74 -1.36 -5.28 -7.64
N TYR A 75 -0.16 -4.71 -7.47
CA TYR A 75 0.02 -3.26 -7.44
C TYR A 75 0.11 -2.66 -8.84
N GLY A 76 -0.53 -1.51 -9.06
CA GLY A 76 -0.42 -0.75 -10.30
C GLY A 76 1.00 -0.22 -10.55
N LEU A 77 1.39 -0.18 -11.82
CA LEU A 77 2.66 0.37 -12.30
C LEU A 77 2.39 1.52 -13.27
N ILE A 78 3.18 2.58 -13.16
CA ILE A 78 3.16 3.71 -14.08
C ILE A 78 4.59 4.17 -14.40
N SER A 79 4.79 4.66 -15.62
CA SER A 79 6.04 5.33 -16.01
C SER A 79 5.98 6.81 -15.63
N VAL A 80 6.95 7.25 -14.84
CA VAL A 80 7.21 8.65 -14.48
C VAL A 80 8.63 8.96 -14.93
N ASP A 81 8.80 9.91 -15.85
CA ASP A 81 10.10 10.33 -16.39
C ASP A 81 10.97 9.16 -16.88
N GLY A 82 10.36 8.23 -17.63
CA GLY A 82 11.02 7.04 -18.17
C GLY A 82 11.24 5.91 -17.16
N THR A 83 10.96 6.14 -15.87
CA THR A 83 11.15 5.15 -14.80
C THR A 83 9.83 4.51 -14.39
N GLN A 84 9.80 3.18 -14.24
CA GLN A 84 8.63 2.47 -13.70
C GLN A 84 8.54 2.68 -12.18
N LYS A 85 7.38 3.16 -11.72
CA LYS A 85 7.06 3.37 -10.30
C LYS A 85 5.74 2.69 -9.95
N LEU A 86 5.57 2.36 -8.67
CA LEU A 86 4.27 1.92 -8.15
C LEU A 86 3.28 3.08 -8.22
N ALA A 87 2.12 2.86 -8.86
CA ALA A 87 1.15 3.91 -9.16
C ALA A 87 0.67 4.65 -7.91
N HIS A 88 0.43 3.94 -6.81
CA HIS A 88 0.01 4.54 -5.54
C HIS A 88 1.12 5.38 -4.87
N ARG A 89 2.40 5.03 -5.05
CA ARG A 89 3.51 5.87 -4.55
C ARG A 89 3.69 7.10 -5.42
N ALA A 90 3.65 6.92 -6.73
CA ALA A 90 3.77 8.02 -7.69
C ALA A 90 2.68 9.06 -7.46
N ILE A 91 1.42 8.65 -7.32
CA ILE A 91 0.32 9.60 -7.06
C ILE A 91 0.46 10.31 -5.71
N TYR A 92 0.94 9.62 -4.67
CA TYR A 92 1.23 10.25 -3.39
C TYR A 92 2.31 11.33 -3.55
N GLU A 93 3.43 10.98 -4.18
CA GLU A 93 4.56 11.91 -4.42
C GLU A 93 4.14 13.13 -5.24
N LEU A 94 3.31 12.94 -6.26
CA LEU A 94 2.85 14.00 -7.15
C LEU A 94 1.81 14.94 -6.51
N VAL A 95 0.97 14.44 -5.60
CA VAL A 95 -0.15 15.20 -5.03
C VAL A 95 0.16 15.76 -3.64
N ILE A 96 0.92 15.00 -2.84
CA ILE A 96 1.28 15.35 -1.45
C ILE A 96 2.71 15.85 -1.40
N GLY A 97 3.65 15.07 -1.92
CA GLY A 97 5.08 15.33 -1.83
C GLY A 97 5.88 14.07 -1.51
N PRO A 98 7.21 14.17 -1.38
CA PRO A 98 8.07 13.01 -1.19
C PRO A 98 7.63 12.18 0.01
N ILE A 99 7.66 10.85 -0.16
CA ILE A 99 7.42 9.92 0.95
C ILE A 99 8.58 10.08 1.93
N PRO A 100 8.34 10.40 3.22
CA PRO A 100 9.42 10.59 4.18
C PRO A 100 10.32 9.34 4.30
N GLU A 101 11.59 9.57 4.59
CA GLU A 101 12.57 8.48 4.73
C GLU A 101 12.13 7.48 5.82
N GLY A 102 12.35 6.19 5.54
CA GLY A 102 11.96 5.10 6.45
C GLY A 102 10.46 4.80 6.49
N LEU A 103 9.61 5.55 5.78
CA LEU A 103 8.17 5.31 5.70
C LEU A 103 7.75 4.57 4.43
N PHE A 104 6.66 3.83 4.57
CA PHE A 104 6.02 3.03 3.53
C PHE A 104 4.59 3.51 3.34
N ILE A 105 4.10 3.46 2.10
CA ILE A 105 2.70 3.80 1.83
C ILE A 105 1.84 2.57 2.09
N ASP A 106 0.95 2.70 3.06
CA ASP A 106 -0.09 1.73 3.40
C ASP A 106 -1.43 2.15 2.77
N HIS A 107 -2.17 1.17 2.27
CA HIS A 107 -3.52 1.37 1.75
C HIS A 107 -4.51 1.20 2.90
N THR A 108 -4.94 2.30 3.49
CA THR A 108 -5.94 2.30 4.57
C THR A 108 -7.27 1.66 4.17
N CYS A 109 -7.59 1.56 2.87
CA CYS A 109 -8.74 0.80 2.38
C CYS A 109 -8.62 -0.71 2.58
N HIS A 110 -7.40 -1.29 2.62
CA HIS A 110 -7.20 -2.69 3.06
C HIS A 110 -7.67 -2.91 4.50
N ASN A 111 -7.39 -1.92 5.36
CA ASN A 111 -7.58 -2.03 6.80
C ASN A 111 -9.05 -1.80 7.17
N ARG A 112 -9.72 -0.89 6.43
CA ARG A 112 -11.14 -0.57 6.64
C ARG A 112 -12.09 -1.61 6.06
N ASP A 113 -11.73 -2.24 4.93
CA ASP A 113 -12.55 -3.30 4.36
C ASP A 113 -12.27 -4.65 5.05
N GLN A 114 -13.24 -5.13 5.83
CA GLN A 114 -13.16 -6.42 6.50
C GLN A 114 -13.22 -7.61 5.54
N SER A 115 -13.87 -7.45 4.37
CA SER A 115 -13.96 -8.50 3.34
C SER A 115 -12.66 -8.66 2.54
N CYS A 116 -11.78 -7.65 2.57
CA CYS A 116 -10.50 -7.69 1.90
C CYS A 116 -9.62 -8.80 2.50
N MET A 117 -9.45 -9.91 1.78
CA MET A 117 -8.54 -10.98 2.19
C MET A 117 -7.05 -10.63 2.03
N GLY A 118 -6.74 -9.52 1.36
CA GLY A 118 -5.36 -9.15 1.03
C GLY A 118 -4.80 -10.01 -0.11
N GLY A 119 -3.47 -10.04 -0.23
CA GLY A 119 -2.79 -10.83 -1.27
C GLY A 119 -2.87 -10.24 -2.69
N PRO A 120 -2.30 -10.95 -3.70
CA PRO A 120 -2.12 -10.44 -5.06
C PRO A 120 -3.40 -10.14 -5.84
N THR A 121 -4.50 -10.80 -5.49
CA THR A 121 -5.81 -10.63 -6.14
C THR A 121 -6.63 -9.49 -5.53
N CYS A 122 -6.15 -8.87 -4.45
CA CYS A 122 -6.89 -7.82 -3.77
C CYS A 122 -6.97 -6.54 -4.61
N LEU A 123 -8.20 -6.11 -4.91
CA LEU A 123 -8.48 -4.90 -5.69
C LEU A 123 -7.95 -3.63 -5.01
N HIS A 124 -7.91 -3.58 -3.68
CA HIS A 124 -7.39 -2.42 -2.93
C HIS A 124 -5.92 -2.11 -3.23
N ARG A 125 -5.10 -3.10 -3.65
CA ARG A 125 -3.71 -2.86 -4.09
C ARG A 125 -3.60 -2.03 -5.37
N ARG A 126 -4.69 -2.00 -6.14
CA ARG A 126 -4.85 -1.17 -7.34
C ARG A 126 -5.35 0.23 -7.01
N CYS A 127 -5.74 0.51 -5.77
CA CYS A 127 -6.26 1.81 -5.37
C CYS A 127 -5.17 2.89 -5.45
N VAL A 128 -5.43 3.94 -6.22
CA VAL A 128 -4.58 5.14 -6.34
C VAL A 128 -5.21 6.38 -5.71
N ASN A 129 -6.31 6.20 -4.98
CA ASN A 129 -6.91 7.27 -4.21
C ASN A 129 -5.94 7.69 -3.09
N VAL A 130 -5.34 8.88 -3.22
CA VAL A 130 -4.44 9.47 -2.21
C VAL A 130 -5.11 9.56 -0.84
N ASP A 131 -6.44 9.63 -0.80
CA ASP A 131 -7.20 9.60 0.45
C ASP A 131 -7.20 8.28 1.18
N HIS A 132 -6.84 7.22 0.46
CA HIS A 132 -6.68 5.89 1.02
C HIS A 132 -5.22 5.56 1.30
N LEU A 133 -4.28 6.48 1.10
CA LEU A 133 -2.85 6.26 1.31
C LEU A 133 -2.37 6.94 2.59
N GLU A 134 -1.58 6.23 3.37
CA GLU A 134 -0.98 6.74 4.61
C GLU A 134 0.49 6.33 4.69
N PRO A 135 1.44 7.27 4.87
CA PRO A 135 2.81 6.93 5.23
C PRO A 135 2.85 6.35 6.64
N VAL A 136 3.38 5.14 6.76
CA VAL A 136 3.51 4.43 8.04
C VAL A 136 4.91 3.82 8.16
N SER A 137 5.32 3.49 9.39
CA SER A 137 6.57 2.76 9.60
C SER A 137 6.50 1.34 9.03
N GLY A 138 7.66 0.72 8.78
CA GLY A 138 7.71 -0.68 8.32
C GLY A 138 7.05 -1.66 9.31
N ALA A 139 7.19 -1.40 10.62
CA ALA A 139 6.55 -2.17 11.68
C ALA A 139 5.02 -2.05 11.60
N GLU A 140 4.50 -0.83 11.42
CA GLU A 140 3.06 -0.57 11.32
C GLU A 140 2.47 -1.16 10.03
N ASN A 141 3.15 -1.03 8.90
CA ASN A 141 2.75 -1.66 7.63
C ASN A 141 2.67 -3.19 7.76
N THR A 142 3.65 -3.79 8.46
CA THR A 142 3.65 -5.25 8.72
C THR A 142 2.51 -5.66 9.63
N ARG A 143 2.26 -4.89 10.71
CA ARG A 143 1.19 -5.14 11.66
C ARG A 143 -0.20 -5.06 11.03
N ARG A 144 -0.40 -4.10 10.12
CA ARG A 144 -1.65 -3.92 9.36
C ARG A 144 -1.81 -4.91 8.21
N GLY A 145 -0.71 -5.49 7.73
CA GLY A 145 -0.70 -6.43 6.63
C GLY A 145 -1.46 -7.74 6.93
N LYS A 146 -2.41 -8.09 6.06
CA LYS A 146 -3.21 -9.33 6.19
C LYS A 146 -2.48 -10.62 5.79
N SER A 147 -1.22 -10.53 5.37
CA SER A 147 -0.39 -11.70 5.00
C SER A 147 -0.22 -12.68 6.15
N TRP A 148 -0.19 -12.21 7.40
CA TRP A 148 -0.11 -13.07 8.58
C TRP A 148 -1.37 -13.94 8.73
N ALA A 149 -2.57 -13.34 8.57
CA ALA A 149 -3.84 -14.07 8.61
C ALA A 149 -3.92 -15.14 7.51
N ILE A 150 -3.53 -14.79 6.26
CA ILE A 150 -3.47 -15.76 5.16
C ILE A 150 -2.52 -16.92 5.49
N ASN A 151 -1.32 -16.62 5.99
CA ASN A 151 -0.34 -17.65 6.34
C ASN A 151 -0.74 -18.48 7.57
N GLY A 152 -1.50 -17.89 8.51
CA GLY A 152 -2.11 -18.59 9.64
C GLY A 152 -3.22 -19.56 9.21
N ALA A 153 -4.04 -19.16 8.23
CA ALA A 153 -5.14 -19.98 7.71
C ALA A 153 -4.68 -21.17 6.84
N LYS A 154 -3.41 -21.21 6.40
CA LYS A 154 -2.89 -22.35 5.63
C LYS A 154 -2.99 -23.64 6.44
N THR A 155 -3.63 -24.64 5.85
CA THR A 155 -3.73 -26.01 6.38
C THR A 155 -2.61 -26.92 5.88
N HIS A 156 -1.84 -26.51 4.86
CA HIS A 156 -0.74 -27.28 4.29
C HIS A 156 0.46 -26.38 3.98
N CYS A 157 1.67 -26.95 4.06
CA CYS A 157 2.90 -26.28 3.64
C CYS A 157 3.02 -26.22 2.11
N PRO A 158 3.97 -25.45 1.53
CA PRO A 158 4.14 -25.36 0.07
C PRO A 158 4.46 -26.69 -0.63
N ALA A 159 4.95 -27.70 0.10
CA ALA A 159 5.20 -29.05 -0.40
C ALA A 159 4.00 -30.00 -0.21
N GLY A 160 2.85 -29.49 0.23
CA GLY A 160 1.62 -30.25 0.38
C GLY A 160 1.48 -31.04 1.68
N HIS A 161 2.39 -30.91 2.65
CA HIS A 161 2.24 -31.59 3.94
C HIS A 161 1.28 -30.84 4.86
N PRO A 162 0.41 -31.52 5.62
CA PRO A 162 -0.56 -30.88 6.51
C PRO A 162 0.11 -30.13 7.66
N TYR A 163 -0.50 -29.03 8.09
CA TYR A 163 -0.19 -28.34 9.34
C TYR A 163 -1.12 -28.85 10.44
N ASP A 164 -0.85 -30.05 10.94
CA ASP A 164 -1.50 -30.69 12.09
C ASP A 164 -0.56 -30.74 13.31
N GLU A 165 -1.01 -31.32 14.42
CA GLU A 165 -0.21 -31.44 15.65
C GLU A 165 1.11 -32.23 15.44
N HIS A 166 1.08 -33.26 14.60
CA HIS A 166 2.22 -34.15 14.35
C HIS A 166 3.25 -33.54 13.41
N ASN A 167 2.84 -32.71 12.44
CA ASN A 167 3.69 -32.19 11.39
C ASN A 167 4.00 -30.69 11.52
N THR A 168 3.39 -30.00 12.50
CA THR A 168 3.63 -28.57 12.78
C THR A 168 4.55 -28.37 13.98
N HIS A 169 5.70 -27.74 13.75
CA HIS A 169 6.59 -27.25 14.80
C HIS A 169 6.55 -25.71 14.84
N VAL A 170 6.29 -25.11 16.01
CA VAL A 170 6.26 -23.64 16.15
C VAL A 170 7.54 -23.19 16.86
N TYR A 171 8.28 -22.26 16.24
CA TYR A 171 9.48 -21.67 16.82
C TYR A 171 9.55 -20.19 16.43
N ASP A 172 9.89 -19.32 17.40
CA ASP A 172 9.97 -17.86 17.19
C ASP A 172 8.72 -17.27 16.51
N GLY A 173 7.54 -17.71 16.97
CA GLY A 173 6.24 -17.29 16.41
C GLY A 173 5.94 -17.76 14.97
N ARG A 174 6.76 -18.65 14.39
CA ARG A 174 6.59 -19.16 13.02
C ARG A 174 6.32 -20.65 13.01
N ARG A 175 5.45 -21.10 12.09
CA ARG A 175 5.15 -22.52 11.86
C ARG A 175 6.13 -23.14 10.85
N TYR A 176 6.72 -24.27 11.21
CA TYR A 176 7.64 -25.06 10.41
C TYR A 176 7.04 -26.44 10.14
N CYS A 177 7.19 -26.93 8.91
CA CYS A 177 6.77 -28.27 8.53
C CYS A 177 7.86 -29.29 8.92
N ARG A 178 7.54 -30.20 9.85
CA ARG A 178 8.48 -31.24 10.32
C ARG A 178 8.90 -32.18 9.20
N ALA A 179 7.98 -32.57 8.30
CA ALA A 179 8.30 -33.40 7.15
C ALA A 179 9.32 -32.74 6.21
N CYS A 180 9.14 -31.46 5.87
CA CYS A 180 10.12 -30.71 5.09
C CYS A 180 11.47 -30.62 5.80
N ASN A 181 11.47 -30.38 7.11
CA ASN A 181 12.72 -30.31 7.88
C ASN A 181 13.48 -31.66 7.87
N ARG A 182 12.77 -32.78 8.05
CA ARG A 182 13.34 -34.13 7.93
C ARG A 182 13.95 -34.38 6.55
N GLN A 183 13.28 -33.96 5.48
CA GLN A 183 13.81 -34.09 4.12
C GLN A 183 15.11 -33.30 3.93
N THR A 184 15.17 -32.05 4.42
CA THR A 184 16.37 -31.21 4.37
C THR A 184 17.53 -31.84 5.16
N LEU A 185 17.28 -32.34 6.36
CA LEU A 185 18.29 -32.99 7.20
C LEU A 185 18.86 -34.25 6.53
N ARG A 186 18.00 -35.08 5.93
CA ARG A 186 18.43 -36.27 5.16
C ARG A 186 19.35 -35.88 4.00
N ARG A 187 19.00 -34.85 3.23
CA ARG A 187 19.82 -34.35 2.12
C ARG A 187 21.18 -33.85 2.59
N ARG A 188 21.25 -33.13 3.72
CA ARG A 188 22.51 -32.64 4.28
C ARG A 188 23.43 -33.79 4.73
N ARG A 189 22.87 -34.80 5.41
CA ARG A 189 23.63 -35.97 5.86
C ARG A 189 24.15 -36.84 4.70
N ALA A 190 23.40 -36.91 3.60
CA ALA A 190 23.84 -37.64 2.41
C ALA A 190 24.92 -36.89 1.60
N ALA A 191 25.14 -35.61 1.90
CA ALA A 191 26.15 -34.76 1.26
C ALA A 191 27.36 -34.49 2.17
N SER A 192 27.44 -35.15 3.34
CA SER A 192 28.57 -35.14 4.28
C SER A 192 29.24 -36.51 4.25
#